data_AF-A0A1V9H0U0-F1
#
_entry.id   AF-A0A1V9H0U0-F1
#
_cell.length_a   1.000
_cell.length_b   1.000
_cell.length_c   1.000
_cell.angle_alpha   90.00
_cell.angle_beta   90.00
_cell.angle_gamma   90.00
#
_symmetry.space_group_name_H-M   'P 1'
#
loop_
_entity.id
_entity.type
_entity.pdbx_description
1 polymer ?
#
loop_
_entity_poly.entity_id
_entity_poly.type
_entity_poly.pdbx_seq_one_letter_code
_entity_poly.pdbx_strand_id
1 'polypeptide(L)' 'MTIGPVPANYDAWRHCIEVDCAQPLTAAFIAQRLAALRAPGDHHTQQFLRRWGAQHHTQVIAWFERAQQQPKSG' A
#
# COMPACT_ATOMS: atom_id res chain seq x y z
N MET A 1 -19.81 -6.95 8.36
CA MET A 1 -18.82 -5.96 7.91
C MET A 1 -17.90 -6.68 6.93
N THR A 2 -18.22 -6.67 5.65
CA THR A 2 -17.40 -7.33 4.61
C THR A 2 -16.14 -6.49 4.44
N ILE A 3 -15.02 -6.97 4.98
CA ILE A 3 -13.70 -6.57 4.51
C ILE A 3 -13.74 -6.87 3.01
N GLY A 4 -13.66 -5.82 2.17
CA GLY A 4 -13.62 -6.00 0.72
C GLY A 4 -12.53 -7.01 0.33
N PRO A 5 -12.65 -7.66 -0.84
CA PRO A 5 -11.67 -8.64 -1.26
C PRO A 5 -10.28 -8.00 -1.22
N VAL A 6 -9.35 -8.61 -0.49
CA VAL A 6 -7.94 -8.19 -0.47
C VAL A 6 -7.46 -8.22 -1.92
N PRO A 7 -6.89 -7.12 -2.44
CA PRO A 7 -6.48 -7.08 -3.83
C PRO A 7 -5.45 -8.19 -4.09
N ALA A 8 -5.73 -9.02 -5.09
CA ALA A 8 -4.89 -10.17 -5.42
C ALA A 8 -3.70 -9.79 -6.32
N ASN A 9 -3.71 -8.60 -6.92
CA ASN A 9 -2.68 -8.11 -7.83
C ASN A 9 -2.54 -6.58 -7.77
N TYR A 10 -1.50 -6.07 -8.43
CA TYR A 10 -1.15 -4.64 -8.43
C TYR A 10 -2.26 -3.75 -8.99
N ASP A 11 -2.93 -4.15 -10.07
CA ASP A 11 -3.97 -3.34 -10.71
C ASP A 11 -5.21 -3.22 -9.82
N ALA A 12 -5.64 -4.33 -9.21
CA ALA A 12 -6.72 -4.33 -8.23
C ALA A 12 -6.37 -3.51 -6.98
N TRP A 13 -5.12 -3.60 -6.49
CA TRP A 13 -4.64 -2.81 -5.36
C TRP A 13 -4.65 -1.31 -5.69
N ARG A 14 -4.16 -0.94 -6.87
CA ARG A 14 -4.13 0.44 -7.34
C ARG A 14 -5.54 1.00 -7.51
N HIS A 15 -6.43 0.24 -8.13
CA HIS A 15 -7.84 0.62 -8.29
C HIS A 15 -8.51 0.82 -6.93
N CYS A 16 -8.29 -0.09 -5.98
CA CYS A 16 -8.87 0.03 -4.65
C CYS A 16 -8.43 1.33 -3.96
N ILE A 17 -7.17 1.72 -4.09
CA ILE A 17 -6.67 2.94 -3.46
C ILE A 17 -7.14 4.19 -4.21
N GLU A 18 -6.97 4.26 -5.53
CA GLU A 18 -7.24 5.47 -6.33
C GLU A 18 -8.74 5.70 -6.57
N VAL A 19 -9.53 4.62 -6.73
CA VAL A 19 -10.94 4.68 -7.11
C VAL A 19 -11.84 4.40 -5.91
N ASP A 20 -11.76 3.20 -5.33
CA ASP A 20 -12.68 2.82 -4.24
C ASP A 20 -12.45 3.65 -2.97
N CYS A 21 -11.18 3.92 -2.64
CA CYS A 21 -10.79 4.73 -1.49
C CYS A 21 -10.57 6.21 -1.85
N ALA A 22 -10.73 6.60 -3.12
CA ALA A 22 -10.52 7.95 -3.64
C ALA A 22 -9.20 8.62 -3.17
N GLN A 23 -8.14 7.84 -3.00
CA GLN A 23 -6.84 8.31 -2.50
C GLN A 23 -5.79 8.31 -3.63
N PRO A 24 -5.36 9.48 -4.10
CA PRO A 24 -4.36 9.56 -5.16
C PRO A 24 -3.00 9.03 -4.70
N LEU A 25 -2.39 8.14 -5.50
CA LEU A 25 -1.03 7.65 -5.30
C LEU A 25 0.01 8.68 -5.80
N THR A 26 0.04 9.85 -5.17
CA THR A 26 1.05 10.88 -5.48
C THR A 26 2.44 10.44 -5.00
N ALA A 27 3.50 11.00 -5.59
CA ALA A 27 4.87 10.71 -5.18
C ALA A 27 5.10 10.99 -3.68
N ALA A 28 4.54 12.08 -3.15
CA ALA A 28 4.63 12.43 -1.74
C ALA A 28 3.90 11.42 -0.85
N PHE A 29 2.70 10.99 -1.24
CA PHE A 29 1.93 9.98 -0.50
C PHE A 29 2.66 8.64 -0.47
N ILE A 30 3.15 8.18 -1.63
CA ILE A 30 3.89 6.92 -1.74
C ILE A 30 5.15 6.96 -0.86
N ALA A 31 5.92 8.04 -0.91
CA ALA A 31 7.13 8.19 -0.09
C ALA A 31 6.83 8.11 1.41
N GLN A 32 5.78 8.80 1.87
CA GLN A 32 5.35 8.75 3.28
C GLN A 32 4.91 7.34 3.68
N ARG A 33 4.14 6.64 2.83
CA ARG A 33 3.67 5.28 3.11
C ARG A 33 4.81 4.27 3.15
N LEU A 34 5.76 4.35 2.22
CA LEU A 34 6.95 3.49 2.23
C LEU A 34 7.81 3.71 3.47
N ALA A 35 8.01 4.95 3.90
CA ALA A 35 8.74 5.26 5.12
C ALA A 35 8.08 4.64 6.35
N ALA A 36 6.76 4.75 6.48
CA ALA A 36 6.01 4.15 7.58
C ALA A 36 6.09 2.60 7.55
N LEU A 37 5.81 1.98 6.40
CA LEU A 37 5.82 0.52 6.25
C LEU A 37 7.20 -0.10 6.49
N ARG A 38 8.28 0.64 6.22
CA ARG A 38 9.66 0.20 6.47
C ARG A 38 10.17 0.53 7.87
N ALA A 39 9.38 1.20 8.71
CA ALA A 39 9.73 1.48 10.09
C ALA A 39 9.25 0.33 11.01
N PRO A 40 10.11 -0.62 11.41
CA PRO A 40 9.70 -1.79 12.20
C PRO A 40 9.29 -1.44 13.65
N GLY A 41 9.70 -0.26 14.13
CA GLY A 41 9.29 0.28 15.44
C GLY A 41 7.95 1.01 15.42
N ASP A 42 7.34 1.21 14.24
CA ASP A 42 6.07 1.91 14.15
C ASP A 42 4.90 0.98 14.55
N HIS A 43 4.03 1.48 15.44
CA HIS A 43 2.89 0.72 15.94
C HIS A 43 1.92 0.30 14.83
N HIS A 44 1.74 1.13 13.78
CA HIS A 44 0.90 0.79 12.65
C HIS A 44 1.53 -0.32 11.80
N THR A 45 2.84 -0.29 11.59
CA THR A 45 3.56 -1.37 10.89
C THR A 45 3.47 -2.69 11.65
N GLN A 46 3.63 -2.68 12.98
CA GLN A 46 3.43 -3.89 13.78
C GLN A 46 1.99 -4.40 13.75
N GLN A 47 1.00 -3.51 13.83
CA GLN A 47 -0.40 -3.89 13.72
C GLN A 47 -0.72 -4.47 12.34
N PHE A 48 -0.17 -3.88 11.28
CA PHE A 48 -0.30 -4.37 9.92
C PHE A 48 0.27 -5.79 9.78
N LEU A 49 1.49 -6.01 10.28
CA LEU A 49 2.14 -7.32 10.27
C LEU A 49 1.34 -8.37 11.05
N ARG A 50 0.78 -8.01 12.21
CA ARG A 50 -0.07 -8.92 12.99
C ARG A 50 -1.37 -9.28 12.26
N ARG A 51 -1.95 -8.32 11.54
CA ARG A 51 -3.25 -8.50 10.86
C ARG A 51 -3.15 -9.27 9.55
N TRP A 52 -2.07 -9.04 8.80
CA TRP A 52 -1.92 -9.48 7.40
C TRP A 52 -0.71 -10.36 7.14
N GLY A 53 0.25 -10.40 8.05
CA GLY A 53 1.49 -11.18 7.92
C GLY A 53 2.57 -10.50 7.08
N ALA A 54 3.79 -11.04 7.21
CA ALA A 54 5.00 -10.50 6.57
C ALA A 54 4.98 -10.62 5.03
N GLN A 55 4.35 -11.68 4.50
CA GLN A 55 4.24 -11.87 3.05
C GLN A 55 3.41 -10.75 2.41
N HIS A 56 2.24 -10.44 2.98
CA HIS A 56 1.39 -9.37 2.48
C HIS A 56 2.05 -8.00 2.64
N HIS A 57 2.74 -7.78 3.76
CA HIS A 57 3.53 -6.56 3.98
C HIS A 57 4.61 -6.34 2.90
N THR A 58 5.37 -7.38 2.58
CA THR A 58 6.39 -7.31 1.51
C THR A 58 5.75 -7.03 0.14
N GLN A 59 4.61 -7.66 -0.14
CA GLN A 59 3.88 -7.44 -1.40
C GLN A 59 3.36 -6.01 -1.53
N VAL A 60 2.81 -5.44 -0.45
CA VAL A 60 2.33 -4.05 -0.44
C VAL A 60 3.49 -3.06 -0.62
N ILE A 61 4.65 -3.31 -0.01
CA ILE A 61 5.86 -2.51 -0.25
C ILE A 61 6.25 -2.55 -1.73
N ALA A 62 6.30 -3.73 -2.34
CA ALA A 62 6.64 -3.89 -3.75
C ALA A 62 5.64 -3.16 -4.68
N TRP A 63 4.35 -3.13 -4.33
CA TRP A 63 3.35 -2.36 -5.08
C TRP A 63 3.54 -0.85 -4.95
N PHE A 64 3.86 -0.35 -3.76
CA PHE A 64 4.20 1.07 -3.59
C PHE A 64 5.47 1.45 -4.34
N GLU A 65 6.50 0.61 -4.31
CA GLU A 65 7.73 0.82 -5.10
C GLU A 65 7.43 0.84 -6.61
N ARG A 66 6.62 -0.09 -7.10
CA ARG A 66 6.18 -0.09 -8.51
C ARG A 66 5.40 1.16 -8.87
N ALA A 67 4.49 1.62 -8.01
CA ALA A 67 3.74 2.85 -8.21
C ALA A 67 4.65 4.09 -8.23
N GLN A 68 5.74 4.08 -7.46
CA GLN A 68 6.73 5.15 -7.46
C GLN A 68 7.49 5.27 -8.78
N GLN A 69 7.77 4.13 -9.44
CA GLN A 69 8.47 4.07 -10.73
C GLN A 69 7.56 4.40 -11.92
N GLN A 70 6.23 4.28 -11.74
CA GLN A 70 5.22 4.64 -12.73
C GLN A 70 4.32 5.76 -12.18
N PRO A 71 4.90 6.94 -11.85
CA PRO A 71 4.10 8.07 -11.45
C PRO A 71 3.18 8.40 -12.62
N LYS A 72 1.88 8.60 -12.35
CA LYS A 72 1.02 9.22 -13.36
C LYS A 72 1.64 10.58 -13.63
N SER A 73 2.25 10.74 -14.80
CA SER A 73 2.57 12.06 -15.36
C SER A 73 1.26 12.84 -15.36
N GLY A 74 1.14 13.78 -14.43
CA GLY A 74 0.07 14.77 -14.42
C GLY A 74 0.27 15.76 -15.54
#